data_AF-A0A966NSG6-F1
#
_entry.id   AF-A0A966NSG6-F1
#
_cell.length_a   1.000
_cell.length_b   1.000
_cell.length_c   1.000
_cell.angle_alpha   90.00
_cell.angle_beta   90.00
_cell.angle_gamma   90.00
#
_symmetry.space_group_name_H-M   'P 1'
#
loop_
_entity.id
_entity.type
_entity.pdbx_description
1 polymer ?
#
loop_
_entity_poly.entity_id
_entity_poly.type
_entity_poly.pdbx_seq_one_letter_code
_entity_poly.pdbx_strand_id
1 'polypeptide(L)' 'MMINSSRAILYASAKDDFADAARKVAIATRDAIRSAQVK' A
#
# COMPACT_ATOMS: atom_id res chain seq x y z
N MET A 1 -2.47 -0.11 16.53
CA MET A 1 -1.85 -1.22 15.77
C MET A 1 -0.96 -0.62 14.69
N MET A 2 0.25 -1.16 14.47
CA MET A 2 1.14 -0.79 13.37
C MET A 2 1.26 -1.97 12.41
N ILE A 3 0.94 -1.75 11.13
CA ILE A 3 1.01 -2.77 10.06
C ILE A 3 2.00 -2.29 9.00
N ASN A 4 2.94 -3.16 8.62
CA ASN A 4 3.92 -2.89 7.59
C ASN A 4 3.53 -3.58 6.26
N SER A 5 3.84 -2.93 5.13
CA SER A 5 3.59 -3.45 3.77
C SER A 5 4.81 -3.26 2.84
N SER A 6 6.02 -3.57 3.34
CA SER A 6 7.27 -3.25 2.63
C SER A 6 7.35 -3.84 1.21
N ARG A 7 7.05 -5.14 1.02
CA ARG A 7 7.17 -5.78 -0.30
C ARG A 7 6.18 -5.22 -1.32
N ALA A 8 4.94 -4.95 -0.91
CA ALA A 8 3.93 -4.44 -1.81
C ALA A 8 4.29 -3.04 -2.32
N ILE A 9 4.90 -2.21 -1.46
CA ILE A 9 5.37 -0.89 -1.82
C ILE A 9 6.63 -0.97 -2.70
N LEU A 10 7.65 -1.75 -2.29
CA LEU A 10 8.92 -1.86 -3.01
C LEU A 10 8.77 -2.46 -4.42
N TYR A 11 7.75 -3.28 -4.64
CA TYR A 11 7.48 -3.91 -5.93
C TYR A 11 6.22 -3.37 -6.61
N ALA A 12 5.76 -2.17 -6.21
CA ALA A 12 4.59 -1.56 -6.82
C ALA A 12 4.80 -1.23 -8.31
N SER A 13 6.02 -0.88 -8.70
CA SER A 13 6.45 -0.80 -10.09
C SER A 13 7.96 -1.03 -10.22
N ALA A 14 8.38 -1.49 -11.39
CA ALA A 14 9.79 -1.60 -11.80
C ALA A 14 10.19 -0.52 -12.83
N LYS A 15 9.35 0.50 -13.02
CA LYS A 15 9.51 1.57 -14.02
C LYS A 15 9.51 2.94 -13.34
N ASP A 16 9.63 3.99 -14.15
CA ASP A 16 9.73 5.38 -13.71
C ASP A 16 8.48 5.90 -12.96
N ASP A 17 7.36 5.16 -13.00
CA ASP A 17 6.11 5.46 -12.29
C ASP A 17 6.05 4.90 -10.86
N PHE A 18 7.20 4.46 -10.32
CA PHE A 18 7.29 3.88 -8.97
C PHE A 18 6.61 4.72 -7.89
N ALA A 19 6.81 6.04 -7.88
CA ALA A 19 6.23 6.90 -6.85
C ALA A 19 4.69 6.87 -6.86
N ASP A 20 4.08 6.93 -8.05
CA ASP A 20 2.63 6.89 -8.20
C ASP A 20 2.07 5.49 -7.91
N ALA A 21 2.76 4.44 -8.38
CA ALA A 21 2.38 3.06 -8.12
C ALA A 21 2.45 2.74 -6.61
N ALA A 22 3.55 3.10 -5.94
CA ALA A 22 3.73 2.95 -4.51
C ALA A 22 2.65 3.70 -3.72
N ARG A 23 2.30 4.92 -4.13
CA ARG A 23 1.22 5.69 -3.51
C ARG A 23 -0.13 4.98 -3.61
N LYS A 24 -0.47 4.44 -4.78
CA LYS A 24 -1.73 3.69 -4.99
C LYS A 24 -1.80 2.47 -4.07
N VAL A 25 -0.72 1.69 -3.99
CA VAL A 25 -0.64 0.50 -3.12
C VAL A 25 -0.74 0.87 -1.64
N ALA A 26 -0.10 1.96 -1.22
CA ALA A 26 -0.18 2.45 0.16
C ALA A 26 -1.60 2.83 0.56
N ILE A 27 -2.31 3.57 -0.31
CA ILE A 27 -3.70 3.98 -0.08
C ILE A 27 -4.61 2.74 0.01
N ALA A 28 -4.49 1.82 -0.97
CA ALA A 28 -5.28 0.59 -0.97
C ALA A 28 -5.05 -0.25 0.29
N THR A 29 -3.79 -0.39 0.73
CA THR A 29 -3.46 -1.11 1.97
C THR A 29 -4.10 -0.45 3.18
N ARG A 30 -4.01 0.88 3.29
CA ARG A 30 -4.62 1.64 4.39
C ARG A 30 -6.14 1.45 4.43
N ASP A 31 -6.80 1.51 3.28
CA ASP A 31 -8.25 1.43 3.18
C ASP A 31 -8.73 0.01 3.50
N ALA A 32 -8.00 -1.02 3.07
CA ALA A 32 -8.27 -2.41 3.46
C ALA A 32 -8.14 -2.64 4.97
N ILE A 33 -7.08 -2.08 5.60
CA ILE A 33 -6.90 -2.16 7.06
C ILE A 33 -8.05 -1.46 7.79
N ARG A 34 -8.44 -0.26 7.35
CA ARG A 34 -9.58 0.47 7.93
C ARG A 34 -10.86 -0.32 7.80
N SER A 35 -11.14 -0.88 6.62
CA SER A 35 -12.32 -1.71 6.40
C SER A 35 -12.33 -2.97 7.29
N ALA A 36 -11.18 -3.56 7.56
CA ALA A 36 -11.06 -4.73 8.43
C ALA A 36 -11.21 -4.39 9.92
N GLN A 37 -10.88 -3.15 10.33
CA GLN A 37 -11.02 -2.68 11.71
C GLN A 37 -12.45 -2.24 12.08
N VAL A 38 -13.29 -1.91 11.10
CA VAL A 38 -14.67 -1.45 11.30
C VAL A 38 -15.65 -2.63 11.46
N LYS A 39 -15.13 -3.86 11.55
CA LYS A 39 -15.90 -5.09 11.74
C LYS A 39 -15.81 -5.57 13.18
#